data_AF-A0A1X0EFM4-F1
#
_entry.id   AF-A0A1X0EFM4-F1
#
_cell.length_a   1.000
_cell.length_b   1.000
_cell.length_c   1.000
_cell.angle_alpha   90.00
_cell.angle_beta   90.00
_cell.angle_gamma   90.00
#
_symmetry.space_group_name_H-M   'P 1'
#
loop_
_entity.id
_entity.type
_entity.pdbx_description
1 polymer ?
#
loop_
_entity_poly.entity_id
_entity_poly.type
_entity_poly.pdbx_seq_one_letter_code
_entity_poly.pdbx_strand_id
1 'polypeptide(L)'
;MRSIMTRRARVERATRESDITVELDLDGTGIVDIETGVPFFDHMLTALGSHASFDLTVRAKGDVEIEAHHTVEDTAIVLGQALDRALGDKKGIRRFGDAFIPMDETLAHAAVDVSGRPYCVHTGEPDHLTHTTIAGSQVPYHTVINRHVFETLASNARIALHVRVLYGRDPHHITEAQYKAVARALRQAVEPDPRVTGVPSTKGAL
;
A
#
# COMPACT_ATOMS: atom_id res chain seq x y z
N MET A 1 25.52 -22.30 4.16
CA MET A 1 24.08 -21.97 4.29
C MET A 1 23.96 -20.46 4.23
N ARG A 2 23.31 -19.90 3.19
CA ARG A 2 22.95 -18.47 3.23
C ARG A 2 21.87 -18.33 4.31
N SER A 3 22.09 -17.45 5.27
CA SER A 3 21.00 -17.02 6.16
C SER A 3 19.85 -16.56 5.26
N ILE A 4 18.69 -17.22 5.37
CA ILE A 4 17.47 -16.72 4.74
C ILE A 4 17.14 -15.47 5.55
N MET A 5 17.55 -14.29 5.06
CA MET A 5 17.02 -13.06 5.61
C MET A 5 15.52 -13.09 5.36
N THR A 6 14.76 -13.24 6.44
CA THR A 6 13.30 -13.13 6.42
C THR A 6 12.93 -11.75 5.91
N ARG A 7 12.11 -11.66 4.87
CA ARG A 7 11.64 -10.39 4.27
C ARG A 7 10.53 -9.77 5.10
N ARG A 8 10.89 -9.50 6.36
CA ARG A 8 10.03 -9.01 7.42
C ARG A 8 10.55 -7.69 7.97
N ALA A 9 9.64 -6.81 8.34
CA ALA A 9 9.98 -5.56 9.01
C ALA A 9 8.94 -5.21 10.07
N ARG A 10 9.42 -4.63 11.17
CA ARG A 10 8.60 -3.90 12.14
C ARG A 10 9.06 -2.44 12.16
N VAL A 11 8.11 -1.52 12.09
CA VAL A 11 8.37 -0.08 12.12
C VAL A 11 7.41 0.57 13.10
N GLU A 12 7.95 1.44 13.93
CA GLU A 12 7.22 2.20 14.95
C GLU A 12 7.51 3.69 14.74
N ARG A 13 6.48 4.52 14.84
CA ARG A 13 6.59 5.98 14.73
C ARG A 13 5.56 6.65 15.62
N ALA A 14 6.03 7.53 16.50
CA ALA A 14 5.18 8.35 17.35
C ALA A 14 5.43 9.84 17.10
N THR A 15 4.36 10.62 17.04
CA THR A 15 4.33 12.08 16.96
C THR A 15 3.38 12.63 18.02
N ARG A 16 3.02 13.91 17.92
CA ARG A 16 1.95 14.49 18.75
C ARG A 16 0.54 14.15 18.23
N GLU A 17 0.44 13.72 16.97
CA GLU A 17 -0.82 13.47 16.27
C GLU A 17 -1.12 11.96 16.24
N SER A 18 -0.10 11.10 16.19
CA SER A 18 -0.29 9.65 16.08
C SER A 18 0.82 8.81 16.74
N ASP A 19 0.50 7.55 17.06
CA ASP A 19 1.40 6.48 17.47
C ASP A 19 1.06 5.23 16.64
N ILE A 20 1.98 4.83 15.76
CA ILE A 20 1.76 3.82 14.73
C ILE A 20 2.82 2.72 14.83
N THR A 21 2.37 1.47 14.79
CA THR A 21 3.20 0.28 14.60
C THR A 21 2.71 -0.50 13.39
N VAL A 22 3.64 -0.88 12.50
CA VAL A 22 3.39 -1.81 11.39
C VAL A 22 4.37 -2.97 11.46
N GLU A 23 3.85 -4.20 11.35
CA GLU A 23 4.62 -5.40 11.06
C GLU A 23 4.22 -5.94 9.69
N LEU A 24 5.20 -6.29 8.87
CA LEU A 24 4.99 -6.76 7.50
C LEU A 24 5.87 -7.97 7.21
N ASP A 25 5.30 -9.02 6.64
CA ASP A 25 5.99 -10.13 5.98
C ASP A 25 5.62 -10.19 4.49
N LEU A 26 6.60 -9.98 3.61
CA LEU A 26 6.41 -10.07 2.16
C LEU A 26 6.22 -11.52 1.68
N ASP A 27 6.66 -12.50 2.49
CA ASP A 27 6.55 -13.94 2.24
C ASP A 27 5.36 -14.58 3.00
N GLY A 28 4.39 -13.76 3.38
CA GLY A 28 3.23 -14.21 4.15
C GLY A 28 2.22 -15.04 3.36
N THR A 29 1.06 -15.20 3.98
CA THR A 29 -0.09 -15.94 3.42
C THR A 29 -1.34 -15.07 3.28
N GLY A 30 -1.27 -13.81 3.71
CA GLY A 30 -2.41 -12.89 3.71
C GLY A 30 -3.12 -12.82 5.06
N ILE A 31 -2.44 -13.20 6.16
CA ILE A 31 -2.98 -13.05 7.51
C ILE A 31 -2.89 -11.57 7.89
N VAL A 32 -4.02 -10.95 8.19
CA VAL A 32 -4.09 -9.52 8.47
C VAL A 32 -4.73 -9.25 9.83
N ASP A 33 -4.18 -8.28 10.54
CA ASP A 33 -4.66 -7.82 11.83
C ASP A 33 -4.50 -6.29 11.92
N ILE A 34 -5.59 -5.57 11.66
CA ILE A 34 -5.58 -4.13 11.41
C ILE A 34 -6.49 -3.42 12.41
N GLU A 35 -5.91 -2.45 13.11
CA GLU A 35 -6.66 -1.57 14.02
C GLU A 35 -6.09 -0.15 13.89
N THR A 36 -6.69 0.66 13.02
CA THR A 36 -6.26 2.07 12.83
C THR A 36 -7.14 3.08 13.56
N GLY A 37 -8.33 2.65 13.99
CA GLY A 37 -9.39 3.56 14.47
C GLY A 37 -10.19 4.22 13.34
N VAL A 38 -9.85 3.97 12.07
CA VAL A 38 -10.61 4.41 10.88
C VAL A 38 -11.17 3.17 10.16
N PRO A 39 -12.42 2.74 10.43
CA PRO A 39 -12.90 1.41 10.02
C PRO A 39 -12.85 1.13 8.52
N PHE A 40 -13.11 2.15 7.69
CA PHE A 40 -13.01 1.97 6.23
C PHE A 40 -11.56 1.78 5.76
N PHE A 41 -10.61 2.44 6.41
CA PHE A 41 -9.19 2.25 6.11
C PHE A 41 -8.68 0.91 6.63
N ASP A 42 -9.20 0.41 7.76
CA ASP A 42 -8.94 -0.96 8.23
C ASP A 42 -9.33 -2.00 7.16
N HIS A 43 -10.50 -1.81 6.54
CA HIS A 43 -10.97 -2.62 5.41
C HIS A 43 -10.03 -2.51 4.19
N MET A 44 -9.56 -1.31 3.85
CA MET A 44 -8.60 -1.12 2.74
C MET A 44 -7.26 -1.81 2.98
N LEU A 45 -6.70 -1.73 4.19
CA LEU A 45 -5.45 -2.40 4.55
C LEU A 45 -5.61 -3.92 4.65
N THR A 46 -6.78 -4.39 5.11
CA THR A 46 -7.17 -5.81 5.05
C THR A 46 -7.16 -6.31 3.62
N ALA A 47 -7.77 -5.57 2.69
CA ALA A 47 -7.75 -5.89 1.25
C ALA A 47 -6.32 -5.88 0.68
N LEU A 48 -5.51 -4.88 1.06
CA LEU A 48 -4.11 -4.78 0.64
C LEU A 48 -3.30 -6.02 1.07
N GLY A 49 -3.27 -6.34 2.36
CA GLY A 49 -2.50 -7.48 2.89
C GLY A 49 -2.98 -8.81 2.32
N SER A 50 -4.30 -9.04 2.32
CA SER A 50 -4.90 -10.28 1.82
C SER A 50 -4.59 -10.55 0.35
N HIS A 51 -4.77 -9.53 -0.52
CA HIS A 51 -4.56 -9.71 -1.95
C HIS A 51 -3.10 -9.65 -2.38
N ALA A 52 -2.23 -9.02 -1.57
CA ALA A 52 -0.80 -9.11 -1.74
C ALA A 52 -0.23 -10.44 -1.23
N SER A 53 -1.00 -11.18 -0.42
CA SER A 53 -0.52 -12.32 0.38
C SER A 53 0.60 -11.91 1.34
N PHE A 54 0.52 -10.69 1.87
CA PHE A 54 1.40 -10.25 2.94
C PHE A 54 0.76 -10.57 4.28
N ASP A 55 1.56 -11.04 5.24
CA ASP A 55 1.10 -11.00 6.62
C ASP A 55 1.33 -9.59 7.15
N LEU A 56 0.26 -8.93 7.60
CA LEU A 56 0.24 -7.50 7.88
C LEU A 56 -0.46 -7.22 9.21
N THR A 57 0.29 -6.70 10.16
CA THR A 57 -0.26 -6.18 11.41
C THR A 57 -0.12 -4.67 11.44
N VAL A 58 -1.20 -3.95 11.73
CA VAL A 58 -1.19 -2.50 11.91
C VAL A 58 -1.88 -2.15 13.22
N ARG A 59 -1.23 -1.30 14.01
CA ARG A 59 -1.81 -0.65 15.19
C ARG A 59 -1.59 0.85 15.05
N ALA A 60 -2.67 1.61 15.03
CA ALA A 60 -2.61 3.06 15.05
C ALA A 60 -3.45 3.62 16.19
N LYS A 61 -2.91 4.63 16.84
CA LYS A 61 -3.66 5.54 17.70
C LYS A 61 -3.35 6.95 17.24
N GLY A 62 -4.32 7.62 16.64
CA GLY A 62 -4.18 9.04 16.30
C GLY A 62 -5.39 9.87 16.69
N ASP A 63 -5.35 11.14 16.33
CA ASP A 63 -6.32 12.19 16.62
C ASP A 63 -7.58 12.12 15.74
N VAL A 64 -8.17 10.93 15.62
CA VAL A 64 -9.34 10.66 14.77
C VAL A 64 -10.60 11.45 15.17
N GLU A 65 -10.63 12.02 16.37
CA GLU A 65 -11.65 12.98 16.81
C GLU A 65 -11.57 14.35 16.11
N ILE A 66 -10.40 14.70 15.56
CA ILE A 66 -10.22 15.85 14.69
C ILE A 66 -10.66 15.45 13.28
N GLU A 67 -9.94 14.52 12.67
CA GLU A 67 -10.30 13.84 11.43
C GLU A 67 -9.39 12.63 11.15
N ALA A 68 -9.68 11.86 10.10
CA ALA A 68 -8.93 10.65 9.77
C ALA A 68 -7.51 10.90 9.21
N HIS A 69 -7.21 12.11 8.73
CA HIS A 69 -6.07 12.37 7.86
C HIS A 69 -4.72 11.99 8.46
N HIS A 70 -4.36 12.53 9.62
CA HIS A 70 -3.03 12.28 10.19
C HIS A 70 -2.83 10.79 10.46
N THR A 71 -3.87 10.11 10.94
CA THR A 71 -3.83 8.67 11.21
C THR A 71 -3.60 7.86 9.92
N VAL A 72 -4.33 8.20 8.85
CA VAL A 72 -4.21 7.53 7.55
C VAL A 72 -2.85 7.82 6.88
N GLU A 73 -2.41 9.08 6.87
CA GLU A 73 -1.12 9.49 6.31
C GLU A 73 0.04 8.82 7.07
N ASP A 74 0.06 8.93 8.39
CA ASP A 74 1.15 8.38 9.20
C ASP A 74 1.19 6.85 9.14
N THR A 75 0.04 6.19 9.03
CA THR A 75 -0.01 4.75 8.75
C THR A 75 0.60 4.42 7.39
N ALA A 76 0.30 5.20 6.35
CA ALA A 76 0.90 5.02 5.03
C ALA A 76 2.42 5.27 5.03
N ILE A 77 2.92 6.23 5.82
CA ILE A 77 4.36 6.47 6.05
C ILE A 77 5.01 5.20 6.60
N VAL A 78 4.47 4.69 7.72
CA VAL A 78 5.08 3.56 8.45
C VAL A 78 4.96 2.28 7.64
N LEU A 79 3.86 2.07 6.92
CA LEU A 79 3.71 0.95 5.98
C LEU A 79 4.73 1.02 4.83
N GLY A 80 4.95 2.21 4.25
CA GLY A 80 5.97 2.39 3.21
C GLY A 80 7.38 2.09 3.72
N GLN A 81 7.70 2.56 4.92
CA GLN A 81 8.99 2.26 5.58
C GLN A 81 9.15 0.77 5.87
N ALA A 82 8.09 0.08 6.31
CA ALA A 82 8.10 -1.36 6.53
C ALA A 82 8.36 -2.11 5.22
N LEU A 83 7.72 -1.69 4.12
CA LEU A 83 7.94 -2.24 2.79
C LEU A 83 9.39 -2.07 2.32
N ASP A 84 9.98 -0.86 2.43
CA ASP A 84 11.38 -0.62 2.05
C ASP A 84 12.35 -1.48 2.87
N ARG A 85 12.14 -1.57 4.19
CA ARG A 85 12.97 -2.41 5.08
C ARG A 85 12.84 -3.90 4.75
N ALA A 86 11.62 -4.39 4.50
CA ALA A 86 11.37 -5.79 4.20
C ALA A 86 11.91 -6.20 2.82
N LEU A 87 11.98 -5.27 1.86
CA LEU A 87 12.58 -5.47 0.54
C LEU A 87 14.10 -5.67 0.57
N GLY A 88 14.78 -5.16 1.60
CA GLY A 88 16.21 -5.34 1.80
C GLY A 88 17.05 -4.90 0.60
N ASP A 89 17.92 -5.78 0.10
CA ASP A 89 18.81 -5.50 -1.03
C ASP A 89 18.15 -5.70 -2.41
N LYS A 90 16.85 -6.02 -2.45
CA LYS A 90 16.03 -6.18 -3.67
C LYS A 90 16.60 -7.18 -4.67
N LYS A 91 17.42 -8.13 -4.23
CA LYS A 91 18.00 -9.15 -5.12
C LYS A 91 17.01 -10.26 -5.42
N GLY A 92 17.01 -10.71 -6.67
CA GLY A 92 16.26 -11.88 -7.11
C GLY A 92 14.74 -11.69 -7.20
N ILE A 93 14.21 -10.48 -7.00
CA ILE A 93 12.80 -10.17 -7.19
C ILE A 93 12.47 -9.89 -8.66
N ARG A 94 11.19 -9.98 -9.03
CA ARG A 94 10.69 -9.57 -10.34
C ARG A 94 10.86 -8.08 -10.62
N ARG A 95 10.92 -7.25 -9.57
CA ARG A 95 11.01 -5.79 -9.55
C ARG A 95 9.80 -5.06 -10.10
N PHE A 96 9.20 -5.56 -11.17
CA PHE A 96 8.02 -4.99 -11.80
C PHE A 96 6.79 -5.87 -11.58
N GLY A 97 5.65 -5.23 -11.39
CA GLY A 97 4.37 -5.90 -11.32
C GLY A 97 3.25 -4.95 -11.70
N ASP A 98 2.15 -5.50 -12.24
CA ASP A 98 0.97 -4.73 -12.58
C ASP A 98 -0.30 -5.57 -12.45
N ALA A 99 -1.43 -4.92 -12.22
CA ALA A 99 -2.71 -5.61 -12.07
C ALA A 99 -3.88 -4.72 -12.45
N PHE A 100 -4.79 -5.26 -13.27
CA PHE A 100 -6.13 -4.72 -13.46
C PHE A 100 -7.09 -5.43 -12.52
N ILE A 101 -7.84 -4.67 -11.73
CA ILE A 101 -8.79 -5.21 -10.77
C ILE A 101 -10.17 -4.56 -10.96
N PRO A 102 -11.19 -5.36 -11.28
CA PRO A 102 -12.57 -4.91 -11.24
C PRO A 102 -13.13 -4.91 -9.81
N MET A 103 -14.09 -4.04 -9.56
CA MET A 103 -15.01 -4.09 -8.42
C MET A 103 -16.39 -3.67 -8.94
N ASP A 104 -17.21 -4.66 -9.28
CA ASP A 104 -18.48 -4.46 -10.00
C ASP A 104 -18.35 -3.55 -11.22
N GLU A 105 -18.91 -2.33 -11.19
CA GLU A 105 -18.86 -1.37 -12.30
C GLU A 105 -17.54 -0.63 -12.43
N THR A 106 -16.63 -0.79 -11.47
CA THR A 106 -15.34 -0.12 -11.41
C THR A 106 -14.23 -0.99 -12.01
N LEU A 107 -13.26 -0.36 -12.68
CA LEU A 107 -11.99 -0.98 -13.05
C LEU A 107 -10.81 -0.07 -12.70
N ALA A 108 -9.89 -0.58 -11.87
CA ALA A 108 -8.64 0.09 -11.53
C ALA A 108 -7.43 -0.70 -12.05
N HIS A 109 -6.33 0.00 -12.31
CA HIS A 109 -5.04 -0.57 -12.68
C HIS A 109 -3.94 0.03 -11.81
N ALA A 110 -3.02 -0.82 -11.35
CA ALA A 110 -1.79 -0.37 -10.71
C ALA A 110 -0.58 -0.99 -11.39
N ALA A 111 0.53 -0.25 -11.43
CA ALA A 111 1.83 -0.72 -11.88
C ALA A 111 2.92 -0.26 -10.89
N VAL A 112 3.83 -1.16 -10.56
CA VAL A 112 4.89 -0.97 -9.57
C VAL A 112 6.26 -1.23 -10.22
N ASP A 113 7.22 -0.34 -9.96
CA ASP A 113 8.66 -0.58 -10.11
C ASP A 113 9.33 -0.42 -8.74
N VAL A 114 9.87 -1.52 -8.19
CA VAL A 114 10.68 -1.54 -6.96
C VAL A 114 12.05 -0.94 -7.26
N SER A 115 12.04 0.38 -7.42
CA SER A 115 13.04 1.09 -8.21
C SER A 115 14.13 1.77 -7.38
N GLY A 116 13.89 1.95 -6.07
CA GLY A 116 14.69 2.80 -5.19
C GLY A 116 14.43 4.30 -5.31
N ARG A 117 13.61 4.70 -6.29
CA ARG A 117 13.23 6.09 -6.56
C ARG A 117 11.77 6.30 -6.18
N PRO A 118 11.48 7.25 -5.27
CA PRO A 118 10.11 7.59 -4.92
C PRO A 118 9.43 8.32 -6.07
N TYR A 119 8.32 7.78 -6.57
CA TYR A 119 7.49 8.45 -7.57
C TYR A 119 6.07 7.90 -7.53
N CYS A 120 5.07 8.77 -7.68
CA CYS A 120 3.68 8.36 -7.73
C CYS A 120 2.96 9.07 -8.87
N VAL A 121 2.13 8.33 -9.61
CA VAL A 121 1.16 8.88 -10.56
C VAL A 121 -0.21 8.31 -10.22
N HIS A 122 -1.14 9.17 -9.87
CA HIS A 122 -2.51 8.80 -9.52
C HIS A 122 -3.50 9.56 -10.41
N THR A 123 -4.28 8.84 -11.21
CA THR A 123 -5.13 9.44 -12.26
C THR A 123 -6.46 8.72 -12.45
N GLY A 124 -7.42 9.38 -13.10
CA GLY A 124 -8.65 8.74 -13.60
C GLY A 124 -9.76 8.52 -12.57
N GLU A 125 -9.54 8.86 -11.30
CA GLU A 125 -10.66 8.99 -10.35
C GLU A 125 -11.67 10.02 -10.88
N PRO A 126 -12.99 9.73 -10.85
CA PRO A 126 -14.02 10.71 -11.18
C PRO A 126 -13.98 11.93 -10.26
N ASP A 127 -14.31 13.12 -10.78
CA ASP A 127 -14.20 14.39 -10.05
C ASP A 127 -14.95 14.40 -8.72
N HIS A 128 -16.06 13.66 -8.58
CA HIS A 128 -16.83 13.61 -7.34
C HIS A 128 -16.03 13.02 -6.16
N LEU A 129 -14.99 12.21 -6.41
CA LEU A 129 -14.13 11.64 -5.35
C LEU A 129 -13.35 12.72 -4.59
N THR A 130 -13.16 13.91 -5.15
CA THR A 130 -12.50 15.02 -4.45
C THR A 130 -13.32 15.59 -3.30
N HIS A 131 -14.64 15.35 -3.30
CA HIS A 131 -15.58 15.89 -2.31
C HIS A 131 -16.43 14.81 -1.64
N THR A 132 -16.25 13.55 -2.04
CA THR A 132 -17.05 12.45 -1.50
C THR A 132 -16.49 11.97 -0.17
N THR A 133 -17.40 11.59 0.73
CA THR A 133 -17.08 11.00 2.02
C THR A 133 -17.81 9.68 2.15
N ILE A 134 -17.06 8.63 2.43
CA ILE A 134 -17.61 7.34 2.85
C ILE A 134 -17.82 7.43 4.35
N ALA A 135 -19.07 7.66 4.76
CA ALA A 135 -19.38 8.00 6.16
C ALA A 135 -19.00 6.90 7.17
N GLY A 136 -19.12 5.62 6.77
CA GLY A 136 -18.87 4.51 7.68
C GLY A 136 -19.79 4.54 8.91
N SER A 137 -19.37 3.85 9.98
CA SER A 137 -20.11 3.77 11.25
C SER A 137 -19.57 4.68 12.36
N GLN A 138 -18.34 5.18 12.23
CA GLN A 138 -17.64 5.91 13.30
C GLN A 138 -16.85 7.10 12.77
N VAL A 139 -15.72 6.84 12.11
CA VAL A 139 -14.84 7.89 11.56
C VAL A 139 -15.06 7.96 10.04
N PRO A 140 -15.54 9.09 9.49
CA PRO A 140 -15.73 9.26 8.06
C PRO A 140 -14.40 9.18 7.30
N TYR A 141 -14.44 8.60 6.10
CA TYR A 141 -13.29 8.51 5.20
C TYR A 141 -13.50 9.43 3.99
N HIS A 142 -12.72 10.50 3.90
CA HIS A 142 -12.76 11.44 2.77
C HIS A 142 -11.95 10.87 1.61
N THR A 143 -12.59 10.60 0.47
CA THR A 143 -11.95 9.87 -0.65
C THR A 143 -10.81 10.63 -1.32
N VAL A 144 -10.69 11.94 -1.07
CA VAL A 144 -9.52 12.74 -1.48
C VAL A 144 -8.19 12.18 -0.94
N ILE A 145 -8.24 11.46 0.19
CA ILE A 145 -7.04 10.88 0.82
C ILE A 145 -6.51 9.64 0.09
N ASN A 146 -7.27 9.04 -0.83
CA ASN A 146 -6.80 7.91 -1.66
C ASN A 146 -5.46 8.24 -2.32
N ARG A 147 -5.41 9.39 -2.99
CA ARG A 147 -4.19 9.89 -3.64
C ARG A 147 -3.07 10.08 -2.63
N HIS A 148 -3.38 10.69 -1.49
CA HIS A 148 -2.39 10.97 -0.45
C HIS A 148 -1.75 9.66 0.07
N VAL A 149 -2.56 8.63 0.33
CA VAL A 149 -2.04 7.31 0.75
C VAL A 149 -1.06 6.74 -0.26
N PHE A 150 -1.39 6.74 -1.56
CA PHE A 150 -0.51 6.15 -2.57
C PHE A 150 0.77 6.96 -2.80
N GLU A 151 0.68 8.29 -2.78
CA GLU A 151 1.85 9.18 -2.84
C GLU A 151 2.78 8.96 -1.64
N THR A 152 2.21 8.93 -0.43
CA THR A 152 2.94 8.71 0.82
C THR A 152 3.56 7.32 0.89
N LEU A 153 2.81 6.28 0.53
CA LEU A 153 3.31 4.91 0.46
C LEU A 153 4.48 4.80 -0.52
N ALA A 154 4.32 5.29 -1.76
CA ALA A 154 5.36 5.20 -2.79
C ALA A 154 6.63 5.95 -2.40
N SER A 155 6.46 7.12 -1.78
CA SER A 155 7.56 7.94 -1.28
C SER A 155 8.39 7.20 -0.22
N ASN A 156 7.71 6.67 0.81
CA ASN A 156 8.35 6.02 1.94
C ASN A 156 8.86 4.60 1.63
N ALA A 157 8.21 3.89 0.70
CA ALA A 157 8.69 2.60 0.18
C ALA A 157 9.79 2.75 -0.88
N ARG A 158 10.06 3.97 -1.34
CA ARG A 158 11.04 4.28 -2.39
C ARG A 158 10.79 3.50 -3.69
N ILE A 159 9.54 3.42 -4.09
CA ILE A 159 9.10 2.77 -5.33
C ILE A 159 8.51 3.78 -6.30
N ALA A 160 8.50 3.43 -7.58
CA ALA A 160 7.64 4.12 -8.54
C ALA A 160 6.31 3.38 -8.61
N LEU A 161 5.22 4.09 -8.32
CA LEU A 161 3.86 3.57 -8.28
C LEU A 161 2.97 4.36 -9.25
N HIS A 162 2.28 3.65 -10.11
CA HIS A 162 1.23 4.22 -10.96
C HIS A 162 -0.08 3.56 -10.59
N VAL A 163 -1.12 4.37 -10.41
CA VAL A 163 -2.48 3.92 -10.14
C VAL A 163 -3.41 4.73 -11.03
N ARG A 164 -4.28 4.04 -11.76
CA ARG A 164 -5.28 4.66 -12.61
C ARG A 164 -6.63 3.98 -12.44
N VAL A 165 -7.67 4.78 -12.31
CA VAL A 165 -9.06 4.31 -12.43
C VAL A 165 -9.49 4.51 -13.88
N LEU A 166 -9.96 3.47 -14.54
CA LEU A 166 -10.40 3.56 -15.93
C LEU A 166 -11.85 4.05 -16.01
N TYR A 167 -12.66 3.58 -15.08
CA TYR A 167 -14.06 3.95 -14.90
C TYR A 167 -14.55 3.40 -13.55
N GLY A 168 -15.65 3.96 -13.06
CA GLY A 168 -16.32 3.55 -11.83
C GLY A 168 -17.35 4.60 -11.44
N ARG A 169 -18.28 4.23 -10.56
CA ARG A 169 -19.31 5.15 -10.05
C ARG A 169 -19.28 5.20 -8.54
N ASP A 170 -19.26 4.03 -7.92
CA ASP A 170 -19.36 3.90 -6.48
C ASP A 170 -18.01 4.24 -5.81
N PRO A 171 -17.97 5.19 -4.84
CA PRO A 171 -16.74 5.61 -4.18
C PRO A 171 -16.05 4.48 -3.41
N HIS A 172 -16.82 3.55 -2.83
CA HIS A 172 -16.27 2.37 -2.17
C HIS A 172 -15.62 1.47 -3.21
N HIS A 173 -16.32 1.15 -4.30
CA HIS A 173 -15.80 0.26 -5.35
C HIS A 173 -14.52 0.82 -5.98
N ILE A 174 -14.49 2.11 -6.28
CA ILE A 174 -13.33 2.86 -6.79
C ILE A 174 -12.14 2.69 -5.85
N THR A 175 -12.33 3.03 -4.58
CA THR A 175 -11.26 2.98 -3.58
C THR A 175 -10.76 1.54 -3.39
N GLU A 176 -11.65 0.57 -3.19
CA GLU A 176 -11.27 -0.82 -2.95
C GLU A 176 -10.56 -1.44 -4.17
N ALA A 177 -11.01 -1.15 -5.39
CA ALA A 177 -10.35 -1.61 -6.61
C ALA A 177 -8.89 -1.11 -6.70
N GLN A 178 -8.63 0.14 -6.33
CA GLN A 178 -7.27 0.70 -6.30
C GLN A 178 -6.37 -0.05 -5.31
N TYR A 179 -6.81 -0.25 -4.06
CA TYR A 179 -6.02 -0.99 -3.05
C TYR A 179 -5.74 -2.42 -3.50
N LYS A 180 -6.73 -3.12 -4.06
CA LYS A 180 -6.54 -4.48 -4.60
C LYS A 180 -5.58 -4.51 -5.78
N ALA A 181 -5.63 -3.52 -6.67
CA ALA A 181 -4.72 -3.41 -7.80
C ALA A 181 -3.28 -3.22 -7.32
N VAL A 182 -3.07 -2.29 -6.38
CA VAL A 182 -1.77 -2.05 -5.75
C VAL A 182 -1.26 -3.30 -5.04
N ALA A 183 -2.12 -4.01 -4.31
CA ALA A 183 -1.79 -5.26 -3.63
C ALA A 183 -1.23 -6.32 -4.59
N ARG A 184 -1.94 -6.58 -5.68
CA ARG A 184 -1.56 -7.59 -6.68
C ARG A 184 -0.32 -7.18 -7.47
N ALA A 185 -0.19 -5.90 -7.81
CA ALA A 185 1.00 -5.37 -8.48
C ALA A 185 2.24 -5.47 -7.56
N LEU A 186 2.12 -5.11 -6.28
CA LEU A 186 3.18 -5.26 -5.28
C LEU A 186 3.59 -6.72 -5.13
N ARG A 187 2.64 -7.63 -4.93
CA ARG A 187 2.92 -9.07 -4.83
C ARG A 187 3.77 -9.55 -6.00
N GLN A 188 3.33 -9.29 -7.22
CA GLN A 188 4.09 -9.69 -8.41
C GLN A 188 5.49 -9.04 -8.42
N ALA A 189 5.61 -7.75 -8.09
CA ALA A 189 6.88 -7.05 -8.13
C ALA A 189 7.90 -7.59 -7.11
N VAL A 190 7.44 -8.04 -5.94
CA VAL A 190 8.31 -8.54 -4.87
C VAL A 190 8.52 -10.05 -4.90
N GLU A 191 7.74 -10.81 -5.68
CA GLU A 191 7.94 -12.26 -5.81
C GLU A 191 9.34 -12.59 -6.35
N PRO A 192 9.94 -13.73 -5.91
CA PRO A 192 11.19 -14.21 -6.50
C PRO A 192 11.02 -14.48 -8.00
N ASP A 193 11.99 -14.06 -8.80
CA ASP A 193 12.09 -14.47 -10.19
C ASP A 193 13.17 -15.58 -10.32
N PRO A 194 12.79 -16.82 -10.69
CA PRO A 194 13.73 -17.93 -10.75
C PRO A 194 14.83 -17.77 -11.82
N ARG A 195 14.70 -16.78 -12.72
CA ARG A 195 15.67 -16.49 -13.79
C ARG A 195 16.57 -15.30 -13.47
N VAL A 196 16.23 -14.49 -12.46
CA VAL A 196 17.01 -13.32 -12.07
C VAL A 196 18.02 -13.72 -11.00
N THR A 197 19.29 -13.37 -11.23
CA THR A 197 20.33 -13.46 -10.20
C THR A 197 20.84 -12.06 -9.88
N GLY A 198 21.06 -11.78 -8.59
CA GLY A 198 21.51 -10.47 -8.14
C GLY A 198 20.42 -9.39 -8.22
N VAL A 199 20.83 -8.14 -8.37
CA VAL A 199 19.91 -6.98 -8.43
C VAL A 199 19.35 -6.85 -9.85
N PRO A 200 18.02 -6.77 -10.05
CA PRO A 200 17.38 -6.63 -11.37
C PRO A 200 17.53 -5.21 -11.94
N SER A 201 18.77 -4.76 -12.15
CA SER A 201 19.11 -3.43 -12.64
C SER A 201 20.35 -3.45 -13.51
N THR A 202 20.28 -2.84 -14.70
CA THR A 202 21.43 -2.69 -15.60
C THR A 202 22.53 -1.80 -15.00
N LYS A 203 22.21 -0.98 -13.99
CA LYS A 203 23.18 -0.14 -13.25
C LYS A 203 23.85 -0.87 -12.09
N GLY A 204 23.43 -2.10 -11.79
CA GLY A 204 23.95 -2.90 -10.67
C GLY A 204 23.45 -2.49 -9.27
N ALA A 205 22.56 -1.49 -9.18
CA ALA A 205 21.99 -1.00 -7.91
C ALA A 205 20.53 -0.53 -8.06
N LEU A 206 19.80 -0.53 -6.94
CA LEU A 206 18.41 -0.10 -6.69
C LEU A 206 18.28 0.46 -5.27
#